data_AF-M0G686-F1
#
_entry.id   AF-M0G686-F1
#
_cell.length_a   1.000
_cell.length_b   1.000
_cell.length_c   1.000
_cell.angle_alpha   90.00
_cell.angle_beta   90.00
_cell.angle_gamma   90.00
#
_symmetry.space_group_name_H-M   'P 1'
#
loop_
_entity.id
_entity.type
_entity.pdbx_description
1 polymer ?
#
loop_
_entity_poly.entity_id
_entity_poly.type
_entity_poly.pdbx_seq_one_letter_code
_entity_poly.pdbx_strand_id
1 'polypeptide(L)'
;MNRRRLPLVGVSLAVLVTTAGVAAAAPNDTARESSPASEAGQRGPPGELPDPVPEFVSGVHDLVSDFLSGALDGSLGDSLSDRANDVSGA
;
A
#
# COMPACT_ATOMS: atom_id res chain seq x y z
N MET A 1 53.26 9.33 -9.49
CA MET A 1 52.97 8.44 -10.64
C MET A 1 51.77 7.54 -10.35
N ASN A 2 50.60 8.03 -10.75
CA ASN A 2 49.46 7.34 -11.39
C ASN A 2 48.81 6.13 -10.69
N ARG A 3 47.84 6.37 -9.80
CA ARG A 3 46.78 5.39 -9.50
C ARG A 3 45.57 5.68 -10.40
N ARG A 4 45.28 4.71 -11.26
CA ARG A 4 44.36 4.78 -12.40
C ARG A 4 42.91 4.88 -11.90
N ARG A 5 42.18 5.85 -12.46
CA ARG A 5 40.75 6.12 -12.21
C ARG A 5 39.94 4.97 -12.81
N LEU A 6 39.13 4.29 -12.00
CA LEU A 6 38.22 3.23 -12.46
C LEU A 6 36.92 3.90 -12.97
N PRO A 7 36.52 3.71 -14.24
CA PRO A 7 35.36 4.39 -14.82
C PRO A 7 34.03 3.73 -14.43
N LEU A 8 33.06 4.58 -14.12
CA LEU A 8 31.67 4.33 -13.76
C LEU A 8 30.86 4.04 -15.05
N VAL A 9 30.31 2.84 -15.20
CA VAL A 9 29.48 2.46 -16.35
C VAL A 9 28.32 1.58 -15.89
N GLY A 10 27.10 1.99 -16.26
CA GLY A 10 25.98 1.08 -16.49
C GLY A 10 24.75 1.29 -15.61
N VAL A 11 24.00 2.37 -15.81
CA VAL A 11 22.59 2.43 -15.39
C VAL A 11 21.74 2.23 -16.64
N SER A 12 21.22 1.01 -16.79
CA SER A 12 20.31 0.62 -17.86
C SER A 12 18.90 1.17 -17.57
N LEU A 13 18.41 2.07 -18.42
CA LEU A 13 17.08 2.65 -18.34
C LEU A 13 16.05 1.69 -18.99
N ALA A 14 15.30 0.97 -18.17
CA ALA A 14 14.19 0.15 -18.64
C ALA A 14 12.89 0.98 -18.66
N VAL A 15 12.46 1.41 -19.85
CA VAL A 15 11.15 2.03 -20.06
C VAL A 15 10.11 0.93 -20.24
N LEU A 16 9.17 0.81 -19.29
CA LEU A 16 8.05 -0.12 -19.36
C LEU A 16 6.77 0.65 -19.70
N VAL A 17 6.39 0.69 -20.97
CA VAL A 17 5.08 1.20 -21.42
C VAL A 17 4.04 0.09 -21.24
N THR A 18 3.14 0.25 -20.28
CA THR A 18 1.98 -0.63 -20.08
C THR A 18 0.76 0.00 -20.77
N THR A 19 0.32 -0.60 -21.87
CA THR A 19 -0.88 -0.19 -22.60
C THR A 19 -2.13 -0.58 -21.81
N ALA A 20 -2.99 0.40 -21.52
CA ALA A 20 -4.26 0.22 -20.83
C ALA A 20 -5.26 -0.60 -21.68
N GLY A 21 -5.96 -1.55 -21.05
CA GLY A 21 -6.98 -2.38 -21.67
C GLY A 21 -8.33 -1.68 -21.80
N VAL A 22 -9.08 -1.97 -22.87
CA VAL A 22 -10.48 -1.54 -23.07
C VAL A 22 -11.43 -2.71 -22.82
N ALA A 23 -12.28 -2.58 -21.81
CA ALA A 23 -13.39 -3.50 -21.57
C ALA A 23 -14.69 -2.82 -22.04
N ALA A 24 -15.25 -3.30 -23.15
CA ALA A 24 -16.59 -2.92 -23.58
C ALA A 24 -17.61 -3.76 -22.78
N ALA A 25 -18.33 -3.14 -21.85
CA ALA A 25 -19.42 -3.78 -21.13
C ALA A 25 -20.65 -3.88 -22.06
N ALA A 26 -21.06 -5.10 -22.40
CA ALA A 26 -22.34 -5.34 -23.07
C ALA A 26 -23.50 -5.13 -22.06
N PRO A 27 -24.62 -4.50 -22.46
CA PRO A 27 -25.78 -4.34 -21.58
C PRO A 27 -26.46 -5.70 -21.41
N ASN A 28 -26.60 -6.16 -20.17
CA ASN A 28 -27.32 -7.39 -19.84
C ASN A 28 -28.81 -7.07 -19.61
N ASP A 29 -29.64 -7.40 -20.59
CA ASP A 29 -31.07 -7.13 -20.67
C ASP A 29 -31.91 -8.17 -19.90
N THR A 30 -31.66 -8.30 -18.59
CA THR A 30 -32.48 -9.14 -17.69
C THR A 30 -32.92 -8.34 -16.47
N ALA A 31 -33.69 -7.28 -16.72
CA ALA A 31 -34.44 -6.58 -15.68
C ALA A 31 -35.90 -7.08 -15.71
N ARG A 32 -36.19 -8.16 -14.97
CA ARG A 32 -37.54 -8.46 -14.46
C ARG A 32 -37.48 -9.54 -13.40
N GLU A 33 -38.44 -9.49 -12.49
CA GLU A 33 -38.55 -10.20 -11.20
C GLU A 33 -37.85 -9.50 -10.01
N SER A 34 -38.32 -8.30 -9.65
CA SER A 34 -38.09 -7.73 -8.32
C SER A 34 -39.19 -8.20 -7.37
N SER A 35 -38.84 -9.07 -6.42
CA SER A 35 -39.71 -9.48 -5.30
C SER A 35 -38.86 -10.05 -4.15
N PRO A 36 -39.23 -9.85 -2.87
CA PRO A 36 -39.34 -8.59 -2.14
C PRO A 36 -37.99 -8.15 -1.52
N ALA A 37 -37.81 -6.84 -1.34
CA ALA A 37 -36.63 -6.19 -0.75
C ALA A 37 -36.49 -6.36 0.78
N SER A 38 -36.87 -7.51 1.34
CA SER A 38 -36.85 -7.73 2.80
C SER A 38 -35.50 -8.22 3.35
N GLU A 39 -34.59 -8.70 2.49
CA GLU A 39 -33.26 -9.20 2.88
C GLU A 39 -32.11 -8.33 2.34
N ALA A 40 -32.43 -7.20 1.68
CA ALA A 40 -31.41 -6.31 1.12
C ALA A 40 -30.67 -5.50 2.20
N GLY A 41 -31.27 -5.34 3.39
CA GLY A 41 -30.70 -4.60 4.51
C GLY A 41 -29.65 -5.37 5.33
N GLN A 42 -29.50 -6.69 5.11
CA GLN A 42 -28.59 -7.54 5.90
C GLN A 42 -27.30 -7.91 5.16
N ARG A 43 -27.04 -7.30 4.00
CA ARG A 43 -25.83 -7.53 3.19
C ARG A 43 -24.94 -6.29 3.09
N GLY A 44 -24.92 -5.49 4.15
CA GLY A 44 -23.91 -4.46 4.33
C GLY A 44 -22.71 -5.01 5.12
N PRO A 45 -21.52 -4.39 5.01
CA PRO A 45 -20.52 -4.48 6.07
C PRO A 45 -21.21 -4.23 7.42
N PRO A 46 -20.69 -4.80 8.53
CA PRO A 46 -21.23 -4.52 9.85
C PRO A 46 -21.48 -3.02 10.01
N GLY A 47 -22.67 -2.64 10.51
CA GLY A 47 -23.09 -1.25 10.61
C GLY A 47 -22.27 -0.42 11.60
N GLU A 48 -21.42 -1.09 12.38
CA GLU A 48 -20.44 -0.50 13.28
C GLU A 48 -19.08 -0.40 12.57
N LEU A 49 -18.52 0.81 12.57
CA LEU A 49 -17.14 1.00 12.18
C LEU A 49 -16.24 0.52 13.32
N PRO A 50 -15.14 -0.18 13.02
CA PRO A 50 -14.18 -0.56 14.04
C PRO A 50 -13.60 0.68 14.71
N ASP A 51 -13.11 0.50 15.95
CA ASP A 51 -12.36 1.55 16.64
C ASP A 51 -11.17 2.03 15.79
N PRO A 52 -10.78 3.32 15.94
CA PRO A 52 -9.61 3.85 15.27
C PRO A 52 -8.38 3.00 15.55
N VAL A 53 -7.57 2.79 14.51
CA VAL A 53 -6.29 2.10 14.68
C VAL A 53 -5.40 2.87 15.66
N PRO A 54 -4.66 2.17 16.53
CA PRO A 54 -3.74 2.82 17.46
C PRO A 54 -2.68 3.65 16.72
N GLU A 55 -2.29 4.77 17.33
CA GLU A 55 -1.25 5.69 16.80
C GLU A 55 0.07 4.98 16.50
N PHE A 56 0.36 3.90 17.22
CA PHE A 56 1.51 3.04 16.94
C PHE A 56 1.56 2.59 15.48
N VAL A 57 0.43 2.12 14.93
CA VAL A 57 0.35 1.61 13.55
C VAL A 57 0.51 2.73 12.54
N SER A 58 -0.03 3.92 12.83
CA SER A 58 0.17 5.09 11.95
C SER A 58 1.66 5.41 11.80
N GLY A 59 2.40 5.43 12.91
CA GLY A 59 3.86 5.64 12.81
C GLY A 59 4.65 4.47 12.21
N VAL A 60 4.14 3.24 12.22
CA VAL A 60 4.72 2.14 11.42
C VAL A 60 4.55 2.44 9.93
N HIS A 61 3.39 2.93 9.52
CA HIS A 61 3.12 3.32 8.14
C HIS A 61 3.98 4.49 7.67
N ASP A 62 4.26 5.46 8.54
CA ASP A 62 5.18 6.56 8.24
C ASP A 62 6.60 6.04 7.98
N LEU A 63 7.10 5.16 8.85
CA LEU A 63 8.42 4.54 8.70
C LEU A 63 8.57 3.74 7.39
N VAL A 64 7.52 2.99 7.01
CA VAL A 64 7.48 2.26 5.75
C VAL A 64 7.48 3.23 4.56
N SER A 65 6.73 4.33 4.65
CA SER A 65 6.67 5.34 3.58
C SER A 65 8.02 6.06 3.41
N ASP A 66 8.70 6.38 4.51
CA ASP A 66 10.04 6.95 4.51
C ASP A 66 11.06 5.98 3.92
N PHE A 67 10.97 4.69 4.24
CA PHE A 67 11.85 3.67 3.65
C PHE A 67 11.64 3.54 2.14
N LEU A 68 10.38 3.47 1.70
CA LEU A 68 10.04 3.34 0.28
C LEU A 68 10.39 4.58 -0.55
N SER A 69 10.32 5.76 0.05
CA SER A 69 10.74 7.01 -0.58
C SER A 69 12.27 7.24 -0.52
N GLY A 70 12.99 6.44 0.27
CA GLY A 70 14.42 6.62 0.53
C GLY A 70 14.75 7.78 1.47
N ALA A 71 13.74 8.33 2.16
CA ALA A 71 13.92 9.36 3.18
C ALA A 71 14.40 8.78 4.52
N LEU A 72 14.19 7.48 4.76
CA LEU A 72 14.65 6.81 5.96
C LEU A 72 16.16 6.60 5.93
N ASP A 73 16.84 7.07 6.97
CA ASP A 73 18.25 6.78 7.19
C ASP A 73 18.38 5.38 7.82
N GLY A 74 19.12 4.50 7.16
CA GLY A 74 19.40 3.15 7.67
C GLY A 74 18.33 2.10 7.32
N SER A 75 18.11 1.16 8.24
CA SER A 75 17.26 -0.03 8.02
C SER A 75 15.90 0.15 8.67
N LEU A 76 14.83 -0.12 7.91
CA LEU A 76 13.46 -0.15 8.42
C LEU A 76 13.31 -1.05 9.66
N GLY A 77 14.00 -2.19 9.68
CA GLY A 77 13.89 -3.15 10.78
C GLY A 77 14.46 -2.62 12.10
N ASP A 78 15.50 -1.80 12.04
CA ASP A 78 16.14 -1.20 13.23
C ASP A 78 15.20 -0.15 13.84
N SER A 79 14.76 0.81 13.01
CA SER A 79 13.83 1.85 13.42
C SER A 79 12.47 1.29 13.90
N LEU A 80 11.99 0.21 13.30
CA LEU A 80 10.77 -0.47 13.74
C LEU A 80 10.97 -1.16 15.11
N SER A 81 12.13 -1.76 15.33
CA SER A 81 12.47 -2.41 16.61
C SER A 81 12.57 -1.40 17.74
N ASP A 82 13.20 -0.24 17.50
CA ASP A 82 13.25 0.85 18.47
C ASP A 82 11.86 1.36 18.85
N ARG A 83 10.99 1.56 17.86
CA ARG A 83 9.59 1.98 18.09
C ARG A 83 8.77 0.93 18.83
N ALA A 84 9.00 -0.36 18.58
CA ALA A 84 8.35 -1.44 19.31
C ALA A 84 8.85 -1.57 20.76
N ASN A 85 10.11 -1.22 21.01
CA ASN A 85 10.66 -1.18 22.36
C ASN A 85 10.08 0.00 23.17
N ASP A 86 9.87 1.16 22.53
CA ASP A 86 9.20 2.32 23.15
C ASP A 86 7.79 1.97 23.68
N VAL A 87 7.00 1.21 22.91
CA VAL A 87 5.65 0.80 23.35
C VAL A 87 5.67 -0.29 24.41
N SER A 88 6.68 -1.17 24.43
CA SER A 88 6.79 -2.26 25.42
C SER A 88 7.43 -1.81 26.74
N GLY A 89 8.10 -0.66 26.74
CA GLY A 89 8.70 -0.06 27.94
C GLY A 89 7.76 0.83 28.76
N ALA A 90 6.48 0.95 28.35
CA ALA A 90 5.44 1.74 29.00
C ALA A 90 4.63 0.94 30.03
#